data_AF-A0A815EMM9-F1
#
_entry.id   AF-A0A815EMM9-F1
#
_cell.length_a   1.000
_cell.length_b   1.000
_cell.length_c   1.000
_cell.angle_alpha   90.00
_cell.angle_beta   90.00
_cell.angle_gamma   90.00
#
_symmetry.space_group_name_H-M   'P 1'
#
loop_
_entity.id
_entity.type
_entity.pdbx_description
1 polymer ?
#
loop_
_entity_poly.entity_id
_entity_poly.type
_entity_poly.pdbx_seq_one_letter_code
_entity_poly.pdbx_strand_id
1 'polypeptide(L)'
;MIEIEQQYLSMNIILVKKIYADKSLRNRRRQWKLKHLDVEDVGSVNSTMERDYTDFLEDLEEDAVLRQTVNVYKDEKKFQSNNIGDEEGGEDIPRIDLNEMLADMTMEDSDKMDS
;
A
#
# COMPACT_ATOMS: atom_id res chain seq x y z
N MET A 1 -25.73 -54.72 9.63
CA MET A 1 -25.78 -53.65 8.62
C MET A 1 -26.69 -52.59 9.21
N ILE A 2 -26.12 -51.60 9.89
CA ILE A 2 -26.85 -50.39 10.32
C ILE A 2 -26.13 -49.27 9.60
N GLU A 3 -26.86 -48.64 8.69
CA GLU A 3 -26.39 -47.55 7.83
C GLU A 3 -25.81 -46.44 8.69
N ILE A 4 -24.55 -46.10 8.38
CA ILE A 4 -23.89 -44.92 8.91
C ILE A 4 -24.57 -43.75 8.20
N GLU A 5 -25.56 -43.13 8.83
CA GLU A 5 -25.99 -41.79 8.42
C GLU A 5 -24.84 -40.83 8.73
N GLN A 6 -23.98 -40.67 7.73
CA GLN A 6 -23.06 -39.54 7.64
C GLN A 6 -23.89 -38.27 7.52
N GLN A 7 -24.32 -37.72 8.65
CA GLN A 7 -24.83 -36.35 8.72
C GLN A 7 -23.64 -35.42 8.41
N TYR A 8 -23.40 -35.18 7.13
CA TYR A 8 -22.47 -34.13 6.70
C TYR A 8 -23.04 -32.80 7.16
N LEU A 9 -22.48 -32.27 8.25
CA LEU A 9 -22.71 -30.91 8.70
C LEU A 9 -22.31 -29.98 7.56
N SER A 10 -23.29 -29.44 6.82
CA SER A 10 -23.04 -28.44 5.80
C SER A 10 -22.39 -27.23 6.48
N MET A 11 -21.13 -26.94 6.15
CA MET A 11 -20.51 -25.71 6.62
C MET A 11 -21.33 -24.52 6.12
N ASN A 12 -21.89 -23.77 7.06
CA ASN A 12 -22.50 -22.48 6.76
C ASN A 12 -21.37 -21.46 6.66
N ILE A 13 -21.17 -20.90 5.47
CA ILE A 13 -20.17 -19.85 5.22
C ILE A 13 -20.90 -18.52 5.26
N ILE A 14 -20.44 -17.61 6.12
CA ILE A 14 -20.87 -16.21 6.12
C ILE A 14 -19.76 -15.41 5.45
N LEU A 15 -20.06 -14.80 4.30
CA LEU A 15 -19.14 -13.87 3.66
C LEU A 15 -19.33 -12.49 4.31
N VAL A 16 -18.26 -11.96 4.89
CA VAL A 16 -18.21 -10.57 5.37
C VAL A 16 -17.33 -9.79 4.41
N LYS A 17 -17.89 -8.74 3.81
CA LYS A 17 -17.14 -7.82 2.94
C LYS A 17 -16.89 -6.52 3.69
N LYS A 18 -15.62 -6.22 3.97
CA LYS A 18 -15.21 -4.90 4.44
C LYS A 18 -15.13 -3.96 3.23
N ILE A 19 -15.74 -2.78 3.33
CA ILE A 19 -15.74 -1.78 2.26
C ILE A 19 -15.02 -0.55 2.80
N TYR A 20 -13.96 -0.16 2.13
CA TYR A 20 -13.19 1.02 2.47
C TYR A 20 -13.68 2.25 1.69
N ALA A 21 -13.25 3.44 2.12
CA ALA A 21 -13.51 4.70 1.44
C ALA A 21 -13.06 4.68 -0.03
N ASP A 22 -13.53 5.66 -0.81
CA ASP A 22 -13.28 5.74 -2.25
C ASP A 22 -11.80 5.55 -2.63
N LYS A 23 -11.53 4.76 -3.69
CA LYS A 23 -10.17 4.46 -4.16
C LYS A 23 -9.33 5.72 -4.41
N SER A 24 -9.95 6.76 -4.99
CA SER A 24 -9.28 8.04 -5.28
C SER A 24 -8.87 8.76 -3.99
N LEU A 25 -9.74 8.72 -2.97
CA LEU A 25 -9.45 9.31 -1.66
C LEU A 25 -8.28 8.59 -0.97
N ARG A 26 -8.26 7.25 -0.99
CA ARG A 26 -7.16 6.45 -0.40
C ARG A 26 -5.83 6.76 -1.08
N ASN A 27 -5.81 6.75 -2.41
CA ASN A 27 -4.60 7.04 -3.17
C ASN A 27 -4.06 8.46 -2.89
N ARG A 28 -4.94 9.46 -2.77
CA ARG A 28 -4.54 10.84 -2.44
C ARG A 28 -3.95 10.96 -1.04
N ARG A 29 -4.45 10.18 -0.07
CA ARG A 29 -4.04 10.19 1.33
C ARG A 29 -2.76 9.42 1.62
N ARG A 30 -2.30 8.59 0.69
CA ARG A 30 -1.05 7.84 0.83
C ARG A 30 0.14 8.80 1.02
N GLN A 31 0.79 8.70 2.18
CA GLN A 31 1.95 9.53 2.55
C GLN A 31 3.29 8.78 2.40
N TRP A 32 3.26 7.68 1.67
CA TRP A 32 4.41 6.81 1.44
C TRP A 32 4.51 6.44 -0.05
N LYS A 33 5.69 6.03 -0.47
CA LYS A 33 6.01 5.69 -1.86
C LYS A 33 6.96 4.50 -1.92
N LEU A 34 6.93 3.78 -3.04
CA LEU A 34 7.95 2.81 -3.42
C LEU A 34 8.98 3.47 -4.33
N LYS A 35 10.23 3.02 -4.25
CA LYS A 35 11.28 3.40 -5.20
C LYS A 35 11.36 2.35 -6.29
N HIS A 36 11.40 2.81 -7.53
CA HIS A 36 11.62 1.97 -8.69
C HIS A 36 13.09 2.04 -9.06
N LEU A 37 13.64 0.93 -9.53
CA LEU A 37 14.91 0.97 -10.22
C LEU A 37 14.63 1.48 -11.64
N ASP A 38 15.38 2.48 -12.08
CA ASP A 38 15.32 2.95 -13.46
C ASP A 38 15.88 1.84 -14.37
N VAL A 39 14.98 0.98 -14.86
CA VAL A 39 15.31 0.03 -15.91
C VAL A 39 15.05 0.75 -17.22
N GLU A 40 16.09 1.00 -18.01
CA GLU A 40 16.04 1.74 -19.28
C GLU A 40 15.09 1.15 -20.35
N ASP A 41 14.38 0.07 -20.06
CA ASP A 41 13.60 -0.72 -21.03
C ASP A 41 12.21 -1.18 -20.54
N VAL A 42 11.57 -0.46 -19.61
CA VAL A 42 10.11 -0.60 -19.40
C VAL A 42 9.37 0.29 -20.39
N GLY A 43 9.35 -0.17 -21.65
CA GLY A 43 8.56 0.41 -22.72
C GLY A 43 7.10 0.63 -22.30
N SER A 44 6.67 1.89 -22.33
CA SER A 44 5.28 2.34 -22.25
C SER A 44 4.49 1.76 -21.06
N VAL A 45 4.52 2.47 -19.92
CA VAL A 45 3.58 2.24 -18.81
C VAL A 45 2.15 2.25 -19.37
N ASN A 46 1.54 1.08 -19.47
CA ASN A 46 0.17 0.93 -19.98
C ASN A 46 -0.82 1.07 -18.82
N SER A 47 -2.08 1.39 -19.12
CA SER A 47 -3.11 1.60 -18.09
C SER A 47 -3.35 0.36 -17.20
N THR A 48 -3.02 -0.83 -17.69
CA THR A 48 -3.07 -2.07 -16.90
C THR A 48 -2.01 -2.06 -15.80
N MET A 49 -0.78 -1.67 -16.12
CA MET A 49 0.34 -1.61 -15.18
C MET A 49 0.10 -0.58 -14.07
N GLU A 50 -0.53 0.56 -14.39
CA GLU A 50 -0.91 1.55 -13.37
C GLU A 50 -1.98 1.01 -12.40
N ARG A 51 -2.95 0.25 -12.92
CA ARG A 51 -3.97 -0.40 -12.09
C ARG A 51 -3.34 -1.46 -11.19
N ASP A 52 -2.54 -2.35 -11.76
CA ASP A 52 -1.89 -3.43 -11.03
C ASP A 52 -0.92 -2.86 -9.98
N TYR A 53 -0.22 -1.77 -10.30
CA TYR A 53 0.59 -1.03 -9.33
C TYR A 53 -0.27 -0.47 -8.19
N THR A 54 -1.42 0.14 -8.51
CA THR A 54 -2.32 0.69 -7.49
C THR A 54 -2.87 -0.40 -6.57
N ASP A 55 -3.30 -1.53 -7.13
CA ASP A 55 -3.80 -2.68 -6.37
C ASP A 55 -2.69 -3.25 -5.48
N PHE A 56 -1.45 -3.34 -5.97
CA PHE A 56 -0.30 -3.75 -5.16
C PHE A 56 -0.04 -2.82 -3.96
N LEU A 57 -0.19 -1.50 -4.13
CA LEU A 57 -0.06 -0.56 -3.01
C LEU A 57 -1.19 -0.71 -1.97
N GLU A 58 -2.38 -1.11 -2.39
CA GLU A 58 -3.51 -1.42 -1.49
C GLU A 58 -3.22 -2.69 -0.69
N ASP A 59 -2.71 -3.74 -1.34
CA ASP A 59 -2.33 -4.99 -0.67
C ASP A 59 -1.27 -4.76 0.41
N LEU A 60 -0.29 -3.86 0.18
CA LEU A 60 0.70 -3.48 1.19
C LEU A 60 0.09 -2.76 2.39
N GLU A 61 -0.98 -1.99 2.21
CA GLU A 61 -1.71 -1.33 3.31
C GLU A 61 -2.51 -2.33 4.15
N GLU A 62 -3.01 -3.41 3.53
CA GLU A 62 -3.86 -4.41 4.17
C GLU A 62 -3.10 -5.60 4.78
N ASP A 63 -2.01 -6.06 4.14
CA ASP A 63 -1.26 -7.24 4.55
C ASP A 63 0.13 -6.87 5.12
N ALA A 64 0.24 -6.97 6.44
CA ALA A 64 1.49 -6.72 7.16
C ALA A 64 2.60 -7.74 6.85
N VAL A 65 2.25 -8.98 6.47
CA VAL A 65 3.23 -10.03 6.13
C VAL A 65 3.83 -9.73 4.76
N LEU A 66 3.00 -9.37 3.79
CA LEU A 66 3.49 -8.91 2.48
C LEU A 66 4.39 -7.68 2.65
N ARG A 67 3.94 -6.72 3.46
CA ARG A 67 4.64 -5.46 3.71
C ARG A 67 6.05 -5.62 4.28
N GLN A 68 6.27 -6.59 5.17
CA GLN A 68 7.59 -6.87 5.73
C GLN A 68 8.66 -7.17 4.67
N THR A 69 8.27 -7.55 3.45
CA THR A 69 9.20 -7.89 2.37
C THR A 69 9.53 -6.71 1.46
N VAL A 70 8.93 -5.54 1.67
CA VAL A 70 9.02 -4.38 0.78
C VAL A 70 9.49 -3.14 1.54
N ASN A 71 10.48 -2.45 0.98
CA ASN A 71 10.94 -1.17 1.52
C ASN A 71 9.94 -0.05 1.18
N VAL A 72 9.29 0.47 2.21
CA VAL A 72 8.33 1.57 2.11
C VAL A 72 9.01 2.86 2.54
N TYR A 73 8.92 3.91 1.73
CA TYR A 73 9.55 5.20 2.00
C TYR A 73 8.52 6.27 2.28
N LYS A 74 8.83 7.19 3.20
CA LYS A 74 8.01 8.37 3.43
C LYS A 74 8.02 9.29 2.21
N ASP A 75 6.83 9.76 1.81
CA ASP A 75 6.69 10.83 0.81
C ASP A 75 6.56 12.17 1.54
N GLU A 76 7.68 12.85 1.72
CA GLU A 76 7.75 14.14 2.42
C GLU A 76 6.83 15.20 1.82
N LYS A 77 6.62 15.20 0.48
CA LYS A 77 5.75 16.18 -0.17
C LYS A 77 4.30 15.99 0.24
N LYS A 78 3.83 14.73 0.23
CA LYS A 78 2.47 14.34 0.64
C LYS A 78 2.27 14.47 2.15
N PHE A 79 3.31 14.16 2.93
CA PHE A 79 3.25 14.26 4.37
C PHE A 79 3.05 15.72 4.81
N GLN A 80 3.77 16.66 4.21
CA GLN A 80 3.62 18.09 4.50
C GLN A 80 2.26 18.66 4.05
N SER A 81 1.74 18.23 2.90
CA SER A 81 0.44 18.72 2.39
C SER A 81 -0.77 18.20 3.18
N ASN A 82 -0.72 16.95 3.64
CA ASN A 82 -1.87 16.31 4.30
C ASN A 82 -1.97 16.59 5.81
N ASN A 83 -0.97 17.25 6.41
CA ASN A 83 -1.02 17.66 7.83
C ASN A 83 -2.05 18.78 8.12
N ILE A 84 -2.64 19.39 7.08
CA ILE A 84 -3.47 20.60 7.21
C ILE A 84 -4.99 20.30 7.17
N GLY A 85 -5.41 19.07 6.89
CA GLY A 85 -6.81 18.71 7.03
C GLY A 85 -7.14 17.42 6.32
N ASP A 86 -7.50 16.39 7.09
CA ASP A 86 -8.20 15.20 6.57
C ASP A 86 -8.63 14.27 7.72
N GLU A 87 -9.55 14.75 8.57
CA GLU A 87 -10.37 13.90 9.47
C GLU A 87 -11.59 13.28 8.74
N GLU A 88 -11.79 13.57 7.45
CA GLU A 88 -12.97 13.12 6.72
C GLU A 88 -12.77 11.72 6.10
N GLY A 89 -12.84 10.68 6.92
CA GLY A 89 -12.70 9.28 6.50
C GLY A 89 -11.85 8.51 7.50
N GLY A 90 -12.54 7.96 8.50
CA GLY A 90 -12.04 7.60 9.82
C GLY A 90 -10.94 6.54 9.89
N GLU A 91 -10.63 6.19 11.15
CA GLU A 91 -9.57 5.25 11.60
C GLU A 91 -9.61 3.87 10.92
N ASP A 92 -10.71 3.51 10.25
CA ASP A 92 -10.94 2.19 9.65
C ASP A 92 -10.26 1.96 8.29
N ILE A 93 -9.62 2.97 7.71
CA ILE A 93 -8.90 2.85 6.43
C ILE A 93 -7.51 2.24 6.69
N PRO A 94 -7.12 1.15 5.99
CA PRO A 94 -5.80 0.54 6.10
C PRO A 94 -4.71 1.56 5.76
N ARG A 95 -3.69 1.64 6.62
CA ARG A 95 -2.53 2.52 6.44
C ARG A 95 -1.29 1.82 6.99
N ILE A 96 -0.14 2.16 6.42
CA ILE A 96 1.15 1.75 6.93
C ILE A 96 1.53 2.67 8.09
N ASP A 97 2.02 2.10 9.20
CA ASP A 97 2.43 2.92 10.35
C ASP A 97 3.68 3.74 10.02
N LEU A 98 3.79 4.93 10.62
CA LEU A 98 4.94 5.82 10.39
C LEU A 98 6.26 5.17 10.83
N ASN A 99 6.23 4.31 11.85
CA ASN A 99 7.42 3.61 12.33
C ASN A 99 7.93 2.55 11.34
N GLU A 100 7.10 2.10 10.40
CA GLU A 100 7.45 1.13 9.37
C GLU A 100 8.03 1.82 8.11
N MET A 101 7.95 3.15 8.01
CA MET A 101 8.42 3.91 6.86
C MET A 101 9.88 4.31 6.99
N LEU A 102 10.63 4.17 5.90
CA LEU A 102 12.02 4.62 5.78
C LEU A 102 12.10 6.08 5.32
N ALA A 103 13.09 6.79 5.84
CA ALA A 103 13.44 8.11 5.32
C ALA A 103 14.13 7.99 3.95
N ASP A 104 13.88 8.96 3.07
CA ASP A 104 14.57 9.05 1.78
C ASP A 104 15.99 9.57 2.01
N MET A 105 17.01 8.70 1.89
CA MET A 105 18.41 9.10 1.99
C MET A 105 18.92 9.52 0.60
N THR A 106 18.93 10.81 0.34
CA THR A 106 19.60 11.41 -0.83
C THR A 106 21.01 11.83 -0.44
N MET A 107 22.03 11.27 -1.09
CA MET A 107 23.39 11.80 -0.98
C MET A 107 23.45 13.07 -1.82
N GLU A 108 23.44 14.24 -1.19
CA GLU A 108 23.86 15.47 -1.86
C GLU A 108 25.37 15.36 -2.05
N ASP A 109 25.79 15.08 -3.28
CA ASP A 109 27.20 14.99 -3.65
C ASP A 109 27.82 16.40 -3.53
N SER A 110 28.33 16.70 -2.34
CA SER A 110 28.94 17.99 -2.00
C SER A 110 30.41 18.02 -2.42
N ASP A 111 30.73 17.62 -3.64
CA ASP A 111 32.06 17.78 -4.24
C ASP A 111 32.11 19.05 -5.10
N LYS A 112 31.92 20.18 -4.42
CA LYS A 112 32.47 21.47 -4.87
C LYS A 112 33.49 21.93 -3.83
N MET A 113 34.70 21.39 -3.92
CA MET A 113 35.88 22.16 -3.53
C MET A 113 36.54 22.68 -4.81
N ASP A 114 36.32 23.97 -5.01
CA ASP A 114 36.91 24.82 -6.03
C ASP A 114 38.46 24.77 -6.04
N SER A 115 38.99 24.80 -7.27
CA SER A 115 40.26 25.41 -7.75
C SER A 115 41.61 24.91 -7.21
#